data_AF-A0A412CJH4-F1
#
_entry.id   AF-A0A412CJH4-F1
#
_cell.length_a   1.000
_cell.length_b   1.000
_cell.length_c   1.000
_cell.angle_alpha   90.00
_cell.angle_beta   90.00
_cell.angle_gamma   90.00
#
_symmetry.space_group_name_H-M   'P 1'
#
loop_
_entity.id
_entity.type
_entity.pdbx_description
1 polymer ?
#
loop_
_entity_poly.entity_id
_entity_poly.type
_entity_poly.pdbx_seq_one_letter_code
_entity_poly.pdbx_strand_id
1 'polypeptide(L)' 'VNLLKKHHYDLERMAHEETDEQVLNSIDSESSNPIPVIYQSGYLTIKGYDEEFGIYRLGFPNREVEEGFVRFLLPYYA' A
#
# COMPACT_ATOMS: atom_id res chain seq x y z
N VAL A 1 7.61 8.73 12.63
CA VAL A 1 6.25 8.41 12.13
C VAL A 1 5.71 9.61 11.34
N ASN A 2 6.32 9.94 10.19
CA ASN A 2 5.96 11.14 9.39
C ASN A 2 6.09 10.86 7.88
N LEU A 3 5.96 9.60 7.44
CA LEU A 3 6.24 9.24 6.04
C LEU A 3 5.12 9.65 5.09
N LEU A 4 3.85 9.72 5.55
CA LEU A 4 2.70 9.98 4.69
C LEU A 4 2.04 11.36 4.81
N LYS A 5 2.31 12.14 5.87
CA LYS A 5 1.81 13.53 6.00
C LYS A 5 2.21 14.47 4.87
N LYS A 6 3.18 14.06 4.05
CA LYS A 6 3.73 14.85 2.95
C LYS A 6 2.97 14.64 1.62
N HIS A 7 2.12 13.62 1.53
CA HIS A 7 1.42 13.26 0.31
C HIS A 7 -0.05 12.99 0.67
N HIS A 8 -0.95 13.86 0.22
CA HIS A 8 -2.41 13.71 0.35
C HIS A 8 -2.92 12.46 -0.39
N TYR A 9 -2.61 11.28 0.14
CA TYR A 9 -2.96 10.00 -0.48
C TYR A 9 -4.44 9.72 -0.29
N ASP A 10 -5.12 9.48 -1.41
CA ASP A 10 -6.51 9.11 -1.46
C ASP A 10 -6.65 7.60 -1.16
N LEU A 11 -7.38 7.28 -0.09
CA LEU A 11 -7.60 5.91 0.37
C LEU A 11 -8.23 5.01 -0.70
N GLU A 12 -9.11 5.57 -1.53
CA GLU A 12 -9.76 4.81 -2.61
C GLU A 12 -8.76 4.35 -3.67
N ARG A 13 -7.69 5.14 -3.90
CA ARG A 13 -6.62 4.79 -4.83
C ARG A 13 -5.73 3.69 -4.27
N MET A 14 -5.41 3.73 -2.97
CA MET A 14 -4.59 2.70 -2.32
C MET A 14 -5.23 1.31 -2.34
N ALA A 15 -6.56 1.23 -2.29
CA ALA A 15 -7.28 -0.04 -2.37
C ALA A 15 -7.16 -0.73 -3.74
N HIS A 16 -6.70 -0.01 -4.77
CA HIS A 16 -6.58 -0.47 -6.15
C HIS A 16 -5.21 -0.12 -6.76
N GLU A 17 -4.17 -0.02 -5.92
CA GLU A 17 -2.86 0.43 -6.38
C GLU A 17 -2.22 -0.62 -7.30
N GLU A 18 -1.62 -0.14 -8.39
CA GLU A 18 -0.83 -0.94 -9.33
C GLU A 18 0.65 -0.65 -9.11
N THR A 19 1.45 -1.70 -8.96
CA THR A 19 2.89 -1.57 -8.71
C THR A 19 3.68 -2.67 -9.40
N ASP A 20 4.92 -2.37 -9.77
CA ASP A 20 5.86 -3.38 -10.25
C ASP A 20 6.56 -4.13 -9.11
N GLU A 21 7.29 -5.19 -9.47
CA GLU A 21 8.06 -6.03 -8.55
C GLU A 21 9.20 -5.26 -7.85
N GLN A 22 9.82 -4.28 -8.52
CA GLN A 22 10.96 -3.56 -7.97
C GLN A 22 10.53 -2.69 -6.79
N VAL A 23 9.37 -2.06 -6.90
CA VAL A 23 8.76 -1.29 -5.82
C VAL A 23 8.41 -2.20 -4.64
N LEU A 24 7.76 -3.35 -4.87
CA LEU A 24 7.42 -4.30 -3.79
C LEU A 24 8.65 -4.83 -3.03
N ASN A 25 9.76 -5.01 -3.75
CA ASN A 25 11.03 -5.48 -3.17
C ASN A 25 11.88 -4.34 -2.60
N SER A 26 11.47 -3.08 -2.76
CA SER A 26 12.17 -1.94 -2.17
C SER A 26 11.85 -1.84 -0.68
N ILE A 27 12.75 -2.40 0.14
CA ILE A 27 12.67 -2.38 1.62
C ILE A 27 13.04 -1.00 2.19
N ASP A 28 13.25 0.00 1.34
CA ASP A 28 13.84 1.25 1.79
C ASP A 28 12.83 2.06 2.62
N SER A 29 13.05 2.08 3.93
CA SER A 29 12.30 2.87 4.91
C SER A 29 12.41 4.39 4.69
N GLU A 30 13.28 4.82 3.77
CA GLU A 30 13.40 6.19 3.27
C GLU A 30 12.64 6.46 1.96
N SER A 31 12.02 5.43 1.35
CA SER A 31 11.30 5.59 0.10
C SER A 31 10.06 6.47 0.30
N SER A 32 9.90 7.46 -0.59
CA SER A 32 8.71 8.32 -0.65
C SER A 32 7.40 7.57 -0.94
N ASN A 33 7.50 6.28 -1.31
CA ASN A 33 6.37 5.44 -1.60
C ASN A 33 5.97 4.63 -0.36
N PRO A 34 4.77 4.82 0.21
CA PRO A 34 4.31 4.05 1.37
C PRO A 34 3.94 2.60 1.05
N ILE A 35 3.70 2.27 -0.21
CA ILE A 35 3.12 0.99 -0.63
C ILE A 35 3.94 -0.22 -0.16
N PRO A 36 5.28 -0.25 -0.32
CA PRO A 36 6.07 -1.39 0.14
C PRO A 36 5.95 -1.61 1.65
N VAL A 37 5.93 -0.53 2.44
CA VAL A 37 5.79 -0.59 3.90
C VAL A 37 4.41 -1.13 4.31
N ILE A 38 3.35 -0.68 3.65
CA ILE A 38 1.96 -1.11 3.93
C ILE A 38 1.74 -2.56 3.48
N TYR A 39 2.33 -2.96 2.36
CA TYR A 39 2.33 -4.35 1.89
C TYR A 39 3.10 -5.29 2.83
N GLN A 40 4.33 -4.93 3.22
CA GLN A 40 5.16 -5.69 4.15
C GLN A 40 4.55 -5.82 5.55
N SER A 41 3.81 -4.81 6.00
CA SER A 41 3.08 -4.85 7.27
C SER A 41 1.78 -5.66 7.21
N GLY A 42 1.39 -6.16 6.03
CA GLY A 42 0.25 -7.06 5.84
C GLY A 42 -1.10 -6.37 5.62
N TYR A 43 -1.13 -5.04 5.45
CA TYR A 43 -2.37 -4.32 5.17
C TYR A 43 -2.81 -4.47 3.71
N LEU A 44 -1.85 -4.50 2.79
CA LEU A 44 -2.11 -4.78 1.37
C LEU A 44 -1.62 -6.19 1.02
N THR A 45 -2.31 -6.83 0.10
CA THR A 45 -1.93 -8.11 -0.49
C THR A 45 -2.10 -8.08 -2.01
N ILE A 46 -1.51 -9.06 -2.70
CA ILE A 46 -1.68 -9.21 -4.15
C ILE A 46 -3.11 -9.69 -4.44
N LYS A 47 -3.84 -8.92 -5.24
CA LYS A 47 -5.18 -9.24 -5.72
C LYS A 47 -5.16 -9.74 -7.17
N GLY A 48 -4.11 -9.43 -7.91
CA GLY A 48 -3.88 -9.95 -9.25
C GLY A 48 -2.48 -9.62 -9.74
N TYR A 49 -2.08 -10.31 -10.80
CA TYR A 49 -0.83 -10.05 -11.52
C TYR A 49 -1.15 -9.99 -13.01
N ASP A 50 -0.65 -8.96 -13.67
CA ASP A 50 -0.68 -8.82 -15.11
C ASP A 50 0.68 -9.25 -15.66
N GLU A 51 0.72 -10.43 -16.28
CA GLU A 51 1.95 -11.02 -16.82
C GLU A 51 2.50 -10.27 -18.04
N GLU A 52 1.63 -9.57 -18.80
CA GLU A 52 2.05 -8.84 -19.99
C GLU A 52 2.88 -7.61 -19.61
N PHE A 53 2.48 -6.93 -18.53
CA PHE A 53 3.13 -5.72 -18.07
C PHE A 53 4.02 -5.90 -16.83
N GLY A 54 3.99 -7.08 -16.20
CA GLY A 54 4.71 -7.34 -14.95
C GLY A 54 4.16 -6.53 -13.76
N ILE A 55 2.86 -6.22 -13.79
CA ILE A 55 2.21 -5.32 -12.83
C ILE A 55 1.41 -6.13 -11.81
N TYR A 56 1.65 -5.87 -10.53
CA TYR A 56 0.85 -6.38 -9.43
C TYR A 56 -0.27 -5.40 -9.09
N ARG A 57 -1.48 -5.93 -8.97
CA ARG A 57 -2.63 -5.22 -8.40
C ARG A 57 -2.70 -5.53 -6.91
N LEU A 58 -2.63 -4.50 -6.09
CA LEU A 58 -2.73 -4.61 -4.64
C LEU A 58 -4.11 -4.21 -4.14
N GLY A 59 -4.45 -4.68 -2.95
CA GLY A 59 -5.65 -4.28 -2.23
C GLY A 59 -5.72 -4.94 -0.86
N PHE A 60 -6.72 -4.54 -0.05
CA PHE A 60 -6.90 -5.15 1.26
C PHE A 60 -7.26 -6.64 1.15
N PRO A 61 -6.73 -7.49 2.05
CA PRO A 61 -7.02 -8.92 2.03
C PRO A 61 -8.49 -9.20 2.36
N ASN A 62 -9.07 -8.44 3.29
CA ASN A 62 -10.44 -8.53 3.74
C ASN A 62 -10.90 -7.21 4.37
N ARG A 63 -12.20 -7.13 4.68
CA ARG A 63 -12.84 -5.92 5.22
C ARG A 63 -12.36 -5.55 6.62
N GLU A 64 -11.99 -6.52 7.46
CA GLU A 64 -11.51 -6.27 8.82
C GLU A 64 -10.17 -5.54 8.81
N VAL A 65 -9.25 -5.94 7.91
CA VAL A 65 -7.95 -5.30 7.75
C VAL A 65 -8.10 -3.88 7.18
N GLU A 66 -9.02 -3.68 6.22
CA GLU A 66 -9.37 -2.36 5.70
C GLU A 66 -9.93 -1.45 6.80
N GLU A 67 -10.92 -1.91 7.55
CA GLU A 67 -11.51 -1.17 8.66
C GLU A 67 -10.47 -0.85 9.74
N GLY A 68 -9.58 -1.79 10.06
CA GLY A 68 -8.48 -1.60 10.99
C GLY A 68 -7.48 -0.53 10.51
N PHE A 69 -7.11 -0.57 9.22
CA PHE A 69 -6.23 0.42 8.62
C PHE A 69 -6.81 1.83 8.72
N VAL A 70 -8.07 2.00 8.31
CA VAL A 70 -8.78 3.30 8.33
C VAL A 70 -8.93 3.83 9.76
N ARG A 71 -9.24 2.95 10.73
CA ARG A 71 -9.47 3.38 12.12
C ARG A 71 -8.19 3.69 12.87
N PHE A 72 -7.11 2.95 12.64
CA PHE A 72 -5.94 2.96 13.52
C PHE A 72 -4.66 3.50 12.89
N LEU A 73 -4.50 3.44 11.57
CA LEU A 73 -3.26 3.81 10.91
C LEU A 73 -3.41 5.04 10.03
N LEU A 74 -4.54 5.20 9.36
CA LEU A 74 -4.82 6.40 8.56
C LEU A 74 -4.54 7.70 9.32
N PRO A 75 -4.89 7.90 10.61
CA PRO A 75 -4.60 9.15 11.32
C PRO A 75 -3.10 9.43 11.54
N TYR A 76 -2.25 8.41 11.47
CA TYR A 76 -0.79 8.55 11.58
C TYR A 76 -0.12 8.78 10.23
N TYR A 77 -0.88 8.55 9.16
CA TYR A 77 -0.43 8.67 7.80
C TYR A 77 -1.03 9.88 7.06
N ALA A 78 -2.19 10.39 7.47
CA ALA A 78 -2.81 11.62 6.96
C ALA A 78 -2.28 12.90 7.66
#